data_AF-A0A3S9A3K8-F1
#
_entry.id   AF-A0A3S9A3K8-F1
#
_cell.length_a   1.000
_cell.length_b   1.000
_cell.length_c   1.000
_cell.angle_alpha   90.00
_cell.angle_beta   90.00
_cell.angle_gamma   90.00
#
_symmetry.space_group_name_H-M   'P 1'
#
loop_
_entity.id
_entity.type
_entity.pdbx_description
1 polymer ?
#
loop_
_entity_poly.entity_id
_entity_poly.type
_entity_poly.pdbx_seq_one_letter_code
_entity_poly.pdbx_strand_id
1 'polypeptide(L)'
;MKRKYRIILAVIALYGLVLGLFANESTAAVTWNSSTLQSVDDPSGSIYTYAPSVIVDGNTEHIYTCHNKNSGVVHDSIYYTKRVNGTVVETKEVLASGPNGAWDDFHLCDPSVVAGKYNYNGTQYNYAMFYLGNNDDCSCNNQIGVAFSNDLSANSWVKYPNPIVQHPTDGTWGLGQPSATSVDGNGRVLLFYTGEEPQASNDWGAWRRDVNLNNMSSPSIGAPLKLTTSGLNGTDGNADYLNNFDVAYDGTRDRFYIIREMHPYPTSDPNYIGDSLEVASIPATNIWSGGGSWQREAVISPTLTGFARNHNGGIARNAFGGLPSSTSLEAVFTDACANCGNSLWSYDLWSITGTLTDGASGGGGSSIESGKTYALYNRKTSNVLDCYTSTNGSQCYTWDWTNVVNQKWIITDVGGGYYKIINSYNNKALDNYDQANASSVYVWDYVSGIDQQWQIVPTSDSYFKLINRKTGKALDAYNDVNGDPTYAWDYVNGLDQQWQLVKLN
;
A
#
# COMPACT_ATOMS: atom_id res chain seq x y z
N MET A 1 59.02 -40.75 -50.47
CA MET A 1 57.84 -41.61 -50.71
C MET A 1 56.63 -40.93 -50.05
N LYS A 2 55.67 -40.47 -50.87
CA LYS A 2 54.26 -40.02 -50.64
C LYS A 2 53.85 -39.49 -49.23
N ARG A 3 53.48 -38.19 -49.08
CA ARG A 3 52.11 -37.57 -49.16
C ARG A 3 51.25 -37.91 -47.91
N LYS A 4 50.66 -36.99 -47.13
CA LYS A 4 49.75 -35.88 -47.48
C LYS A 4 49.56 -34.88 -46.31
N TYR A 5 49.35 -33.61 -46.67
CA TYR A 5 48.79 -32.53 -45.86
C TYR A 5 47.34 -32.79 -45.43
N ARG A 6 46.93 -32.21 -44.28
CA ARG A 6 45.66 -31.48 -44.12
C ARG A 6 45.67 -30.62 -42.85
N ILE A 7 45.58 -29.30 -43.06
CA ILE A 7 45.27 -28.26 -42.07
C ILE A 7 43.75 -28.27 -41.87
N ILE A 8 43.26 -28.35 -40.64
CA ILE A 8 41.91 -27.88 -40.25
C ILE A 8 42.01 -27.23 -38.87
N LEU A 9 41.62 -25.95 -38.80
CA LEU A 9 41.32 -25.21 -37.57
C LEU A 9 40.15 -25.87 -36.83
N ALA A 10 40.29 -26.12 -35.53
CA ALA A 10 39.14 -26.36 -34.65
C ALA A 10 38.88 -25.09 -33.83
N VAL A 11 37.84 -24.36 -34.22
CA VAL A 11 37.25 -23.24 -33.48
C VAL A 11 36.50 -23.81 -32.28
N ILE A 12 36.65 -23.11 -31.16
CA ILE A 12 36.03 -23.34 -29.85
C ILE A 12 34.50 -23.39 -29.99
N ALA A 13 33.88 -24.46 -29.50
CA ALA A 13 32.46 -24.51 -29.17
C ALA A 13 32.31 -25.12 -27.77
N LEU A 14 32.47 -24.27 -26.75
CA LEU A 14 32.11 -24.60 -25.38
C LEU A 14 30.57 -24.51 -25.29
N TYR A 15 29.89 -25.65 -25.35
CA TYR A 15 28.48 -25.73 -24.97
C TYR A 15 28.39 -25.55 -23.44
N GLY A 16 28.31 -24.29 -23.02
CA GLY A 16 27.79 -23.94 -21.71
C GLY A 16 26.30 -24.21 -21.71
N LEU A 17 25.89 -25.30 -21.06
CA LEU A 17 24.50 -25.57 -20.73
C LEU A 17 24.07 -24.51 -19.70
N VAL A 18 23.61 -23.35 -20.18
CA VAL A 18 22.88 -22.41 -19.34
C VAL A 18 21.54 -23.07 -19.06
N LEU A 19 21.48 -23.81 -17.96
CA LEU A 19 20.22 -24.05 -17.27
C LEU A 19 19.67 -22.66 -16.96
N GLY A 20 18.69 -22.23 -17.74
CA GLY A 20 17.88 -21.08 -17.41
C GLY A 20 17.34 -21.31 -16.01
N LEU A 21 17.81 -20.49 -15.06
CA LEU A 21 17.03 -20.19 -13.88
C LEU A 21 15.73 -19.61 -14.42
N PHE A 22 14.68 -20.43 -14.47
CA PHE A 22 13.34 -19.91 -14.59
C PHE A 22 13.20 -18.92 -13.43
N ALA A 23 13.10 -17.63 -13.75
CA ALA A 23 12.55 -16.68 -12.81
C ALA A 23 11.23 -17.31 -12.36
N ASN A 24 11.11 -17.62 -11.06
CA ASN A 24 9.78 -17.88 -10.51
C ASN A 24 8.95 -16.66 -10.89
N GLU A 25 7.92 -16.83 -11.70
CA GLU A 25 6.91 -15.80 -11.84
C GLU A 25 6.46 -15.47 -10.42
N SER A 26 6.65 -14.22 -10.00
CA SER A 26 6.13 -13.76 -8.72
C SER A 26 4.65 -14.08 -8.71
N THR A 27 4.20 -14.94 -7.80
CA THR A 27 2.78 -15.24 -7.69
C THR A 27 2.09 -13.94 -7.31
N ALA A 28 1.23 -13.44 -8.20
CA ALA A 28 0.30 -12.34 -7.95
C ALA A 28 -0.22 -12.38 -6.51
N ALA A 29 0.05 -11.35 -5.69
CA ALA A 29 -0.47 -11.33 -4.33
C ALA A 29 -2.00 -11.24 -4.33
N VAL A 30 -2.60 -10.65 -5.38
CA VAL A 30 -4.05 -10.50 -5.50
C VAL A 30 -4.59 -11.52 -6.50
N THR A 31 -5.48 -12.38 -6.03
CA THR A 31 -6.27 -13.28 -6.88
C THR A 31 -7.69 -12.76 -6.99
N TRP A 32 -8.04 -12.18 -8.13
CA TRP A 32 -9.40 -11.67 -8.39
C TRP A 32 -10.44 -12.77 -8.39
N ASN A 33 -11.59 -12.51 -7.74
CA ASN A 33 -12.76 -13.35 -7.87
C ASN A 33 -13.77 -12.68 -8.81
N SER A 34 -13.85 -13.14 -10.06
CA SER A 34 -14.78 -12.59 -11.05
C SER A 34 -16.26 -12.70 -10.63
N SER A 35 -16.61 -13.61 -9.72
CA SER A 35 -17.98 -13.69 -9.19
C SER A 35 -18.34 -12.54 -8.25
N THR A 36 -17.37 -11.70 -7.86
CA THR A 36 -17.59 -10.50 -7.03
C THR A 36 -17.69 -9.23 -7.85
N LEU A 37 -17.53 -9.32 -9.18
CA LEU A 37 -17.71 -8.17 -10.07
C LEU A 37 -19.17 -7.70 -9.96
N GLN A 38 -19.35 -6.45 -9.58
CA GLN A 38 -20.68 -5.86 -9.38
C GLN A 38 -20.67 -4.37 -9.68
N SER A 39 -21.83 -3.87 -10.14
CA SER A 39 -22.07 -2.43 -10.29
C SER A 39 -22.11 -1.77 -8.92
N VAL A 40 -21.55 -0.57 -8.85
CA VAL A 40 -21.40 0.27 -7.66
C VAL A 40 -22.32 1.48 -7.77
N ASP A 41 -22.29 2.15 -8.92
CA ASP A 41 -23.13 3.28 -9.28
C ASP A 41 -23.31 3.29 -10.81
N ASP A 42 -24.56 3.36 -11.27
CA ASP A 42 -24.97 3.31 -12.69
C ASP A 42 -26.06 4.40 -12.86
N PRO A 43 -25.64 5.65 -13.09
CA PRO A 43 -26.57 6.77 -13.12
C PRO A 43 -27.33 6.81 -14.46
N SER A 44 -28.65 6.88 -14.40
CA SER A 44 -29.48 6.91 -15.60
C SER A 44 -29.34 8.21 -16.41
N GLY A 45 -29.47 8.10 -17.73
CA GLY A 45 -29.49 9.25 -18.64
C GLY A 45 -28.11 9.56 -19.19
N SER A 46 -27.82 10.84 -19.45
CA SER A 46 -26.47 11.28 -19.83
C SER A 46 -25.77 11.85 -18.60
N ILE A 47 -25.66 11.01 -17.56
CA ILE A 47 -24.92 11.28 -16.34
C ILE A 47 -23.75 10.30 -16.29
N TYR A 48 -22.57 10.76 -15.87
CA TYR A 48 -21.39 9.92 -15.68
C TYR A 48 -20.95 9.89 -14.21
N THR A 49 -20.25 8.82 -13.84
CA THR A 49 -19.58 8.67 -12.55
C THR A 49 -18.19 8.06 -12.74
N TYR A 50 -17.14 8.70 -12.22
CA TYR A 50 -15.78 8.18 -12.36
C TYR A 50 -14.81 8.70 -11.29
N ALA A 51 -13.57 8.18 -11.32
CA ALA A 51 -12.47 8.53 -10.41
C ALA A 51 -12.84 8.39 -8.92
N PRO A 52 -13.06 7.14 -8.46
CA PRO A 52 -13.58 6.88 -7.12
C PRO A 52 -12.51 7.06 -6.03
N SER A 53 -12.91 7.71 -4.94
CA SER A 53 -12.27 7.56 -3.62
C SER A 53 -13.24 6.89 -2.67
N VAL A 54 -12.87 5.70 -2.18
CA VAL A 54 -13.77 4.84 -1.40
C VAL A 54 -13.25 4.66 0.02
N ILE A 55 -14.08 5.02 0.99
CA ILE A 55 -13.87 4.72 2.42
C ILE A 55 -14.87 3.67 2.87
N VAL A 56 -14.36 2.57 3.43
CA VAL A 56 -15.15 1.49 4.03
C VAL A 56 -15.21 1.66 5.54
N ASP A 57 -16.42 1.77 6.08
CA ASP A 57 -16.72 1.80 7.51
C ASP A 57 -17.76 0.71 7.86
N GLY A 58 -17.26 -0.45 8.29
CA GLY A 58 -18.07 -1.64 8.52
C GLY A 58 -18.77 -2.08 7.23
N ASN A 59 -20.11 -2.02 7.23
CA ASN A 59 -20.93 -2.38 6.06
C ASN A 59 -21.32 -1.15 5.21
N THR A 60 -20.76 0.02 5.51
CA THR A 60 -21.03 1.26 4.78
C THR A 60 -19.85 1.61 3.89
N GLU A 61 -20.11 1.88 2.62
CA GLU A 61 -19.14 2.47 1.71
C GLU A 61 -19.48 3.96 1.54
N HIS A 62 -18.48 4.80 1.73
CA HIS A 62 -18.51 6.24 1.47
C HIS A 62 -17.69 6.50 0.21
N ILE A 63 -18.37 6.72 -0.91
CA ILE A 63 -17.76 6.81 -2.23
C ILE A 63 -17.84 8.25 -2.70
N TYR A 64 -16.72 8.81 -3.11
CA TYR A 64 -16.66 10.13 -3.74
C TYR A 64 -16.16 10.00 -5.17
N THR A 65 -16.81 10.68 -6.09
CA THR A 65 -16.62 10.52 -7.54
C THR A 65 -16.85 11.85 -8.26
N CYS A 66 -16.33 11.95 -9.48
CA CYS A 66 -16.65 13.03 -10.41
C CYS A 66 -17.94 12.72 -11.14
N HIS A 67 -18.88 13.67 -11.14
CA HIS A 67 -20.15 13.56 -11.85
C HIS A 67 -20.48 14.89 -12.53
N ASN A 68 -21.27 14.81 -13.59
CA ASN A 68 -22.06 15.96 -14.01
C ASN A 68 -23.37 16.08 -13.24
N LYS A 69 -23.74 17.32 -12.95
CA LYS A 69 -25.00 17.65 -12.29
C LYS A 69 -26.22 17.57 -13.19
N ASN A 70 -26.09 18.05 -14.42
CA ASN A 70 -27.18 18.15 -15.38
C ASN A 70 -26.92 17.17 -16.51
N SER A 71 -27.92 16.31 -16.81
CA SER A 71 -27.82 15.32 -17.88
C SER A 71 -27.43 15.97 -19.21
N GLY A 72 -26.37 15.46 -19.84
CA GLY A 72 -25.86 15.91 -21.14
C GLY A 72 -24.99 17.17 -21.09
N VAL A 73 -24.73 17.70 -19.90
CA VAL A 73 -23.78 18.81 -19.68
C VAL A 73 -22.51 18.24 -19.08
N VAL A 74 -21.38 18.43 -19.76
CA VAL A 74 -20.06 18.04 -19.24
C VAL A 74 -19.56 19.17 -18.35
N HIS A 75 -19.66 18.96 -17.04
CA HIS A 75 -19.22 19.92 -16.03
C HIS A 75 -19.15 19.19 -14.69
N ASP A 76 -17.94 19.01 -14.19
CA ASP A 76 -17.67 18.09 -13.09
C ASP A 76 -17.88 18.76 -11.74
N SER A 77 -18.49 18.01 -10.84
CA SER A 77 -18.54 18.30 -9.42
C SER A 77 -18.34 17.01 -8.65
N ILE A 78 -17.94 17.12 -7.40
CA ILE A 78 -17.69 15.95 -6.55
C ILE A 78 -19.00 15.54 -5.91
N TYR A 79 -19.37 14.29 -6.14
CA TYR A 79 -20.54 13.65 -5.57
C TYR A 79 -20.13 12.69 -4.48
N TYR A 80 -21.05 12.45 -3.56
CA TYR A 80 -20.98 11.43 -2.54
C TYR A 80 -22.07 10.40 -2.81
N THR A 81 -21.69 9.14 -2.94
CA THR A 81 -22.58 7.98 -3.00
C THR A 81 -22.37 7.13 -1.75
N LYS A 82 -23.45 6.92 -0.99
CA LYS A 82 -23.48 6.03 0.18
C LYS A 82 -24.01 4.68 -0.25
N ARG A 83 -23.26 3.62 0.04
CA ARG A 83 -23.77 2.25 -0.03
C ARG A 83 -23.83 1.62 1.35
N VAL A 84 -24.87 0.84 1.60
CA VAL A 84 -25.03 0.06 2.83
C VAL A 84 -25.32 -1.39 2.43
N ASN A 85 -24.46 -2.32 2.85
CA ASN A 85 -24.51 -3.71 2.42
C ASN A 85 -24.54 -3.84 0.87
N GLY A 86 -23.71 -3.07 0.17
CA GLY A 86 -23.60 -3.07 -1.29
C GLY A 86 -24.76 -2.41 -2.06
N THR A 87 -25.74 -1.82 -1.37
CA THR A 87 -26.86 -1.13 -2.01
C THR A 87 -26.72 0.38 -1.89
N VAL A 88 -26.87 1.12 -2.98
CA VAL A 88 -26.90 2.60 -2.97
C VAL A 88 -28.12 3.09 -2.18
N VAL A 89 -27.90 3.95 -1.20
CA VAL A 89 -28.96 4.52 -0.35
C VAL A 89 -29.08 6.04 -0.47
N GLU A 90 -28.01 6.71 -0.91
CA GLU A 90 -27.97 8.16 -1.08
C GLU A 90 -26.91 8.50 -2.13
N THR A 91 -27.22 9.45 -3.00
CA THR A 91 -26.25 10.09 -3.91
C THR A 91 -26.52 11.58 -3.94
N LYS A 92 -25.49 12.42 -3.74
CA LYS A 92 -25.62 13.88 -3.71
C LYS A 92 -24.34 14.61 -4.08
N GLU A 93 -24.47 15.79 -4.66
CA GLU A 93 -23.36 16.74 -4.83
C GLU A 93 -22.86 17.22 -3.46
N VAL A 94 -21.55 17.17 -3.22
CA VAL A 94 -20.94 17.59 -1.95
C VAL A 94 -19.85 18.65 -2.11
N LEU A 95 -19.30 18.81 -3.31
CA LEU A 95 -18.39 19.90 -3.65
C LEU A 95 -18.63 20.37 -5.08
N ALA A 96 -19.05 21.63 -5.21
CA ALA A 96 -19.28 22.29 -6.49
C ALA A 96 -18.19 23.34 -6.78
N SER A 97 -18.19 23.84 -8.00
CA SER A 97 -17.25 24.84 -8.49
C SER A 97 -17.24 26.12 -7.67
N GLY A 98 -16.07 26.75 -7.64
CA GLY A 98 -15.83 28.02 -6.98
C GLY A 98 -16.66 29.16 -7.58
N PRO A 99 -16.70 30.32 -6.90
CA PRO A 99 -17.27 31.51 -7.51
C PRO A 99 -16.47 31.92 -8.76
N ASN A 100 -17.14 32.55 -9.73
CA ASN A 100 -16.50 33.06 -10.95
C ASN A 100 -15.21 33.86 -10.65
N GLY A 101 -14.12 33.48 -11.32
CA GLY A 101 -12.76 33.98 -11.14
C GLY A 101 -11.93 33.22 -10.10
N ALA A 102 -12.48 32.20 -9.42
CA ALA A 102 -11.69 31.31 -8.57
C ALA A 102 -10.85 30.35 -9.43
N TRP A 103 -9.81 29.77 -8.83
CA TRP A 103 -8.94 28.80 -9.52
C TRP A 103 -9.63 27.45 -9.81
N ASP A 104 -10.75 27.19 -9.12
CA ASP A 104 -11.58 25.99 -9.23
C ASP A 104 -13.02 26.34 -9.67
N ASP A 105 -13.22 27.40 -10.46
CA ASP A 105 -14.56 27.88 -10.84
C ASP A 105 -15.22 27.12 -12.00
N PHE A 106 -14.53 26.13 -12.58
CA PHE A 106 -15.04 25.30 -13.68
C PHE A 106 -15.19 23.81 -13.30
N HIS A 107 -14.20 22.93 -13.52
CA HIS A 107 -14.29 21.51 -13.13
C HIS A 107 -13.70 21.24 -11.74
N LEU A 108 -14.40 20.42 -10.95
CA LEU A 108 -13.85 19.75 -9.76
C LEU A 108 -13.93 18.24 -9.91
N CYS A 109 -12.80 17.56 -9.78
CA CYS A 109 -12.72 16.11 -9.97
C CYS A 109 -11.62 15.46 -9.10
N ASP A 110 -11.43 14.15 -9.28
CA ASP A 110 -10.45 13.28 -8.64
C ASP A 110 -10.39 13.43 -7.11
N PRO A 111 -11.51 13.21 -6.41
CA PRO A 111 -11.52 13.30 -4.96
C PRO A 111 -10.60 12.25 -4.33
N SER A 112 -9.93 12.60 -3.24
CA SER A 112 -9.32 11.64 -2.31
C SER A 112 -9.57 12.08 -0.88
N VAL A 113 -10.31 11.26 -0.13
CA VAL A 113 -10.73 11.58 1.24
C VAL A 113 -9.88 10.82 2.25
N VAL A 114 -9.43 11.52 3.28
CA VAL A 114 -8.62 10.95 4.36
C VAL A 114 -8.93 11.61 5.70
N ALA A 115 -8.88 10.81 6.77
CA ALA A 115 -9.10 11.22 8.15
C ALA A 115 -7.83 11.77 8.80
N GLY A 116 -8.03 12.69 9.73
CA GLY A 116 -6.97 13.34 10.49
C GLY A 116 -7.52 14.41 11.42
N LYS A 117 -6.69 15.40 11.74
CA LYS A 117 -7.09 16.59 12.49
C LYS A 117 -6.61 17.83 11.74
N TYR A 118 -7.56 18.58 11.20
CA TYR A 118 -7.28 19.73 10.34
C TYR A 118 -7.89 20.99 10.96
N ASN A 119 -7.07 21.92 11.44
CA ASN A 119 -7.59 23.17 12.03
C ASN A 119 -7.68 24.25 10.96
N TYR A 120 -8.90 24.71 10.67
CA TYR A 120 -9.16 25.76 9.69
C TYR A 120 -10.27 26.70 10.17
N ASN A 121 -10.03 28.02 10.10
CA ASN A 121 -10.96 29.07 10.55
C ASN A 121 -11.54 28.83 11.96
N GLY A 122 -10.69 28.40 12.90
CA GLY A 122 -11.09 28.15 14.29
C GLY A 122 -11.89 26.86 14.52
N THR A 123 -12.09 26.04 13.49
CA THR A 123 -12.76 24.73 13.57
C THR A 123 -11.76 23.62 13.31
N GLN A 124 -11.78 22.58 14.14
CA GLN A 124 -11.07 21.33 13.86
C GLN A 124 -11.99 20.42 13.03
N TYR A 125 -11.47 19.91 11.92
CA TYR A 125 -12.14 18.96 11.04
C TYR A 125 -11.50 17.58 11.14
N ASN A 126 -12.33 16.54 11.02
CA ASN A 126 -11.91 15.13 11.09
C ASN A 126 -11.47 14.56 9.74
N TYR A 127 -11.88 15.18 8.63
CA TYR A 127 -11.61 14.70 7.27
C TYR A 127 -11.15 15.84 6.38
N ALA A 128 -10.23 15.51 5.47
CA ALA A 128 -9.81 16.33 4.36
C ALA A 128 -10.12 15.61 3.04
N MET A 129 -10.67 16.33 2.07
CA MET A 129 -10.86 15.90 0.70
C MET A 129 -9.89 16.68 -0.17
N PHE A 130 -8.92 15.97 -0.75
CA PHE A 130 -8.08 16.47 -1.83
C PHE A 130 -8.85 16.35 -3.13
N TYR A 131 -8.70 17.31 -4.04
CA TYR A 131 -9.39 17.30 -5.32
C TYR A 131 -8.62 18.10 -6.36
N LEU A 132 -8.83 17.77 -7.64
CA LEU A 132 -8.44 18.64 -8.74
C LEU A 132 -9.49 19.73 -8.97
N GLY A 133 -9.01 20.95 -9.18
CA GLY A 133 -9.82 22.08 -9.64
C GLY A 133 -9.17 22.75 -10.84
N ASN A 134 -10.01 23.24 -11.76
CA ASN A 134 -9.58 24.14 -12.83
C ASN A 134 -10.57 25.29 -13.06
N ASN A 135 -10.16 26.21 -13.93
CA ASN A 135 -10.83 27.47 -14.19
C ASN A 135 -11.20 27.70 -15.66
N ASP A 136 -11.13 26.67 -16.50
CA ASP A 136 -11.36 26.82 -17.94
C ASP A 136 -11.83 25.50 -18.61
N ASP A 137 -12.63 25.65 -19.68
CA ASP A 137 -13.28 24.57 -20.45
C ASP A 137 -12.34 23.96 -21.49
N CYS A 138 -11.18 23.56 -21.00
CA CYS A 138 -10.08 22.97 -21.76
C CYS A 138 -9.53 21.71 -21.08
N SER A 139 -10.05 21.36 -19.89
CA SER A 139 -9.42 20.40 -18.98
C SER A 139 -7.95 20.72 -18.70
N CYS A 140 -7.61 22.01 -18.67
CA CYS A 140 -6.27 22.54 -18.47
C CYS A 140 -6.20 23.32 -17.15
N ASN A 141 -5.00 23.69 -16.71
CA ASN A 141 -4.74 24.40 -15.46
C ASN A 141 -5.13 23.62 -14.19
N ASN A 142 -5.17 22.29 -14.24
CA ASN A 142 -5.56 21.48 -13.11
C ASN A 142 -4.56 21.64 -11.96
N GLN A 143 -5.08 21.96 -10.77
CA GLN A 143 -4.33 22.15 -9.54
C GLN A 143 -4.99 21.37 -8.40
N ILE A 144 -4.24 21.09 -7.32
CA ILE A 144 -4.77 20.30 -6.20
C ILE A 144 -5.23 21.25 -5.08
N GLY A 145 -6.52 21.17 -4.75
CA GLY A 145 -7.15 21.85 -3.61
C GLY A 145 -7.39 20.93 -2.42
N VAL A 146 -7.92 21.51 -1.35
CA VAL A 146 -8.41 20.74 -0.19
C VAL A 146 -9.68 21.34 0.37
N ALA A 147 -10.63 20.49 0.76
CA ALA A 147 -11.83 20.84 1.48
C ALA A 147 -11.96 20.00 2.76
N PHE A 148 -12.72 20.48 3.75
CA PHE A 148 -12.80 19.84 5.06
C PHE A 148 -14.24 19.51 5.48
N SER A 149 -14.39 18.42 6.25
CA SER A 149 -15.65 18.04 6.87
C SER A 149 -15.42 17.32 8.21
N ASN A 150 -16.43 17.35 9.08
CA ASN A 150 -16.50 16.54 10.30
C ASN A 150 -17.35 15.27 10.14
N ASP A 151 -18.00 15.11 8.99
CA ASP A 151 -18.89 14.01 8.65
C ASP A 151 -18.64 13.60 7.19
N LEU A 152 -18.35 12.31 6.96
CA LEU A 152 -18.18 11.77 5.61
C LEU A 152 -19.46 11.95 4.76
N SER A 153 -20.64 11.90 5.39
CA SER A 153 -21.93 12.08 4.72
C SER A 153 -22.45 13.52 4.69
N ALA A 154 -21.58 14.50 4.98
CA ALA A 154 -21.96 15.91 4.97
C ALA A 154 -22.59 16.35 3.63
N ASN A 155 -23.53 17.29 3.70
CA ASN A 155 -24.17 17.86 2.51
C ASN A 155 -23.25 18.84 1.76
N SER A 156 -22.16 19.29 2.38
CA SER A 156 -21.17 20.15 1.75
C SER A 156 -19.84 20.09 2.52
N TRP A 157 -18.75 20.36 1.80
CA TRP A 157 -17.40 20.47 2.37
C TRP A 157 -16.93 21.93 2.40
N VAL A 158 -16.10 22.26 3.39
CA VAL A 158 -15.57 23.61 3.59
C VAL A 158 -14.25 23.76 2.81
N LYS A 159 -14.28 24.49 1.68
CA LYS A 159 -13.11 24.70 0.82
C LYS A 159 -12.04 25.57 1.48
N TYR A 160 -10.78 25.18 1.30
CA TYR A 160 -9.64 26.08 1.43
C TYR A 160 -9.50 26.91 0.13
N PRO A 161 -9.37 28.25 0.20
CA PRO A 161 -9.56 29.11 -0.97
C PRO A 161 -8.44 29.02 -2.02
N ASN A 162 -7.28 28.49 -1.66
CA ASN A 162 -6.12 28.41 -2.56
C ASN A 162 -5.75 26.96 -2.84
N PRO A 163 -5.21 26.65 -4.03
CA PRO A 163 -4.61 25.35 -4.27
C PRO A 163 -3.42 25.12 -3.32
N ILE A 164 -3.30 23.89 -2.82
CA ILE A 164 -2.19 23.45 -1.96
C ILE A 164 -1.02 22.87 -2.77
N VAL A 165 -1.27 22.40 -4.00
CA VAL A 165 -0.23 22.13 -5.00
C VAL A 165 -0.62 22.86 -6.27
N GLN A 166 0.24 23.79 -6.69
CA GLN A 166 0.00 24.71 -7.80
C GLN A 166 0.68 24.25 -9.07
N HIS A 167 0.08 24.60 -10.20
CA HIS A 167 0.67 24.48 -11.52
C HIS A 167 0.74 25.87 -12.18
N PRO A 168 1.93 26.39 -12.52
CA PRO A 168 2.14 27.77 -12.93
C PRO A 168 1.99 27.99 -14.44
N THR A 169 1.81 26.93 -15.24
CA THR A 169 1.79 27.03 -16.70
C THR A 169 0.36 26.92 -17.24
N ASP A 170 -0.24 28.07 -17.52
CA ASP A 170 -1.56 28.16 -18.12
C ASP A 170 -1.63 27.47 -19.50
N GLY A 171 -2.77 26.87 -19.82
CA GLY A 171 -3.07 26.21 -21.09
C GLY A 171 -2.52 24.78 -21.21
N THR A 172 -1.92 24.24 -20.15
CA THR A 172 -1.44 22.84 -20.09
C THR A 172 -2.32 22.02 -19.15
N TRP A 173 -2.29 20.69 -19.26
CA TRP A 173 -3.07 19.82 -18.37
C TRP A 173 -2.84 20.13 -16.88
N GLY A 174 -1.59 20.35 -16.47
CA GLY A 174 -1.21 20.61 -15.08
C GLY A 174 -1.04 19.32 -14.27
N LEU A 175 -1.73 19.23 -13.13
CA LEU A 175 -1.67 18.11 -12.21
C LEU A 175 -2.80 17.09 -12.48
N GLY A 176 -2.59 15.83 -12.10
CA GLY A 176 -3.56 14.74 -12.21
C GLY A 176 -3.97 14.19 -10.85
N GLN A 177 -4.82 13.16 -10.87
CA GLN A 177 -5.52 12.57 -9.72
C GLN A 177 -4.69 12.57 -8.42
N PRO A 178 -5.10 13.32 -7.38
CA PRO A 178 -4.49 13.22 -6.07
C PRO A 178 -4.92 11.92 -5.37
N SER A 179 -4.03 11.34 -4.58
CA SER A 179 -4.35 10.29 -3.61
C SER A 179 -3.67 10.58 -2.28
N ALA A 180 -4.40 10.45 -1.17
CA ALA A 180 -3.89 10.82 0.15
C ALA A 180 -3.90 9.64 1.13
N THR A 181 -2.82 9.48 1.90
CA THR A 181 -2.71 8.53 3.02
C THR A 181 -2.30 9.25 4.30
N SER A 182 -3.01 9.02 5.41
CA SER A 182 -2.71 9.63 6.71
C SER A 182 -1.45 9.03 7.30
N VAL A 183 -0.54 9.87 7.81
CA VAL A 183 0.73 9.41 8.42
C VAL A 183 0.59 9.31 9.93
N ASP A 184 -0.10 10.27 10.56
CA ASP A 184 -0.15 10.39 12.02
C ASP A 184 -1.56 10.56 12.60
N GLY A 185 -2.60 10.60 11.76
CA GLY A 185 -3.97 10.91 12.18
C GLY A 185 -4.14 12.31 12.78
N ASN A 186 -3.16 13.19 12.61
CA ASN A 186 -3.07 14.52 13.22
C ASN A 186 -2.76 15.61 12.17
N GLY A 187 -3.14 15.36 10.91
CA GLY A 187 -3.06 16.32 9.81
C GLY A 187 -1.83 16.16 8.92
N ARG A 188 -0.88 15.28 9.24
CA ARG A 188 0.21 14.90 8.34
C ARG A 188 -0.24 13.78 7.40
N VAL A 189 -0.06 13.99 6.11
CA VAL A 189 -0.46 13.08 5.04
C VAL A 189 0.66 12.92 4.01
N LEU A 190 0.74 11.74 3.40
CA LEU A 190 1.41 11.57 2.12
C LEU A 190 0.39 11.88 1.01
N LEU A 191 0.70 12.88 0.19
CA LEU A 191 -0.09 13.28 -0.96
C LEU A 191 0.63 12.82 -2.24
N PHE A 192 -0.02 11.96 -3.00
CA PHE A 192 0.42 11.44 -4.29
C PHE A 192 -0.34 12.13 -5.40
N TYR A 193 0.29 12.31 -6.57
CA TYR A 193 -0.34 12.87 -7.76
C TYR A 193 0.55 12.64 -8.99
N THR A 194 0.01 12.90 -10.18
CA THR A 194 0.80 12.99 -11.42
C THR A 194 0.83 14.39 -11.98
N GLY A 195 1.79 14.66 -12.86
CA GLY A 195 1.82 15.89 -13.63
C GLY A 195 3.24 16.41 -13.84
N GLU A 196 3.29 17.53 -14.54
CA GLU A 196 4.48 18.36 -14.58
C GLU A 196 4.66 19.01 -13.21
N GLU A 197 5.84 18.85 -12.60
CA GLU A 197 6.12 19.32 -11.25
C GLU A 197 7.14 20.48 -11.30
N PRO A 198 6.66 21.73 -11.21
CA PRO A 198 7.48 22.91 -11.41
C PRO A 198 8.49 23.14 -10.29
N GLN A 199 8.19 22.69 -9.07
CA GLN A 199 9.12 22.81 -7.94
C GLN A 199 10.19 21.71 -7.92
N ALA A 200 10.12 20.69 -8.78
CA ALA A 200 11.19 19.70 -8.94
C ALA A 200 12.12 20.03 -10.11
N SER A 201 11.56 20.17 -11.32
CA SER A 201 12.34 20.42 -12.56
C SER A 201 11.48 20.68 -13.80
N ASN A 202 10.19 20.99 -13.68
CA ASN A 202 9.22 20.95 -14.80
C ASN A 202 9.21 19.56 -15.49
N ASP A 203 9.43 18.50 -14.70
CA ASP A 203 9.47 17.13 -15.19
C ASP A 203 8.10 16.50 -15.00
N TRP A 204 7.69 15.70 -15.98
CA TRP A 204 6.43 14.97 -15.92
C TRP A 204 6.64 13.64 -15.20
N GLY A 205 5.74 13.30 -14.30
CA GLY A 205 5.75 11.99 -13.67
C GLY A 205 4.76 11.85 -12.53
N ALA A 206 4.96 10.79 -11.74
CA ALA A 206 4.27 10.58 -10.48
C ALA A 206 5.11 11.10 -9.31
N TRP A 207 4.45 11.79 -8.41
CA TRP A 207 5.07 12.54 -7.32
C TRP A 207 4.41 12.19 -5.99
N ARG A 208 5.18 12.35 -4.92
CA ARG A 208 4.68 12.35 -3.55
C ARG A 208 5.20 13.56 -2.77
N ARG A 209 4.34 14.14 -1.94
CA ARG A 209 4.69 15.20 -0.98
C ARG A 209 4.31 14.78 0.43
N ASP A 210 5.17 15.12 1.38
CA ASP A 210 4.85 15.08 2.80
C ASP A 210 4.17 16.39 3.17
N VAL A 211 2.88 16.32 3.47
CA VAL A 211 2.02 17.49 3.65
C VAL A 211 1.49 17.51 5.08
N ASN A 212 1.59 18.65 5.75
CA ASN A 212 0.99 18.84 7.07
C ASN A 212 -0.05 19.97 7.03
N LEU A 213 -1.31 19.58 7.19
CA LEU A 213 -2.49 20.43 7.17
C LEU A 213 -3.13 20.57 8.57
N ASN A 214 -2.39 20.24 9.63
CA ASN A 214 -2.91 20.36 11.00
C ASN A 214 -3.29 21.81 11.36
N ASN A 215 -2.69 22.80 10.70
CA ASN A 215 -2.97 24.22 10.86
C ASN A 215 -3.04 24.91 9.49
N MET A 216 -4.24 25.18 9.00
CA MET A 216 -4.48 25.80 7.71
C MET A 216 -4.22 27.32 7.68
N SER A 217 -3.88 27.94 8.82
CA SER A 217 -3.31 29.30 8.79
C SER A 217 -1.85 29.33 8.31
N SER A 218 -1.17 28.17 8.30
CA SER A 218 0.21 28.02 7.80
C SER A 218 0.45 26.56 7.39
N PRO A 219 -0.22 26.05 6.33
CA PRO A 219 -0.03 24.67 5.89
C PRO A 219 1.43 24.45 5.44
N SER A 220 1.97 23.28 5.74
CA SER A 220 3.32 22.89 5.32
C SER A 220 3.23 21.92 4.15
N ILE A 221 3.63 22.37 2.96
CA ILE A 221 3.68 21.54 1.75
C ILE A 221 5.14 21.15 1.49
N GLY A 222 5.48 19.89 1.76
CA GLY A 222 6.84 19.38 1.56
C GLY A 222 7.29 19.43 0.11
N ALA A 223 8.61 19.34 -0.09
CA ALA A 223 9.20 19.24 -1.41
C ALA A 223 8.68 17.99 -2.17
N PRO A 224 8.46 18.09 -3.49
CA PRO A 224 8.05 16.96 -4.29
C PRO A 224 9.17 15.91 -4.35
N LEU A 225 8.80 14.64 -4.29
CA LEU A 225 9.71 13.52 -4.56
C LEU A 225 9.12 12.68 -5.68
N LYS A 226 9.92 12.42 -6.72
CA LYS A 226 9.50 11.61 -7.87
C LYS A 226 9.46 10.14 -7.50
N LEU A 227 8.37 9.45 -7.85
CA LEU A 227 8.25 8.01 -7.67
C LEU A 227 8.99 7.27 -8.79
N THR A 228 9.63 6.16 -8.45
CA THR A 228 10.21 5.21 -9.42
C THR A 228 9.13 4.65 -10.34
N THR A 229 9.48 4.37 -11.59
CA THR A 229 8.65 3.56 -12.51
C THR A 229 9.23 2.17 -12.74
N SER A 230 10.35 1.85 -12.07
CA SER A 230 11.00 0.53 -12.21
C SER A 230 10.03 -0.58 -11.82
N GLY A 231 9.98 -1.65 -12.61
CA GLY A 231 9.07 -2.78 -12.38
C GLY A 231 7.63 -2.58 -12.88
N LEU A 232 7.27 -1.37 -13.34
CA LEU A 232 6.01 -1.16 -14.06
C LEU A 232 6.20 -1.55 -15.52
N ASN A 233 5.30 -2.40 -16.01
CA ASN A 233 5.29 -2.85 -17.38
C ASN A 233 3.92 -2.65 -18.02
N GLY A 234 3.93 -2.37 -19.32
CA GLY A 234 2.73 -2.21 -20.11
C GLY A 234 2.02 -3.54 -20.37
N THR A 235 0.87 -3.46 -21.04
CA THR A 235 0.14 -4.61 -21.59
C THR A 235 0.96 -5.31 -22.68
N ASP A 236 1.91 -4.61 -23.30
CA ASP A 236 2.87 -5.12 -24.28
C ASP A 236 4.17 -5.67 -23.66
N GLY A 237 4.30 -5.60 -22.33
CA GLY A 237 5.48 -6.04 -21.57
C GLY A 237 6.65 -5.06 -21.56
N ASN A 238 6.57 -3.92 -22.26
CA ASN A 238 7.61 -2.88 -22.23
C ASN A 238 7.58 -2.10 -20.91
N ALA A 239 8.63 -1.33 -20.61
CA ALA A 239 8.63 -0.44 -19.45
C ALA A 239 7.52 0.61 -19.58
N ASP A 240 6.83 0.88 -18.48
CA ASP A 240 5.67 1.76 -18.45
C ASP A 240 5.85 2.91 -17.44
N TYR A 241 4.92 3.87 -17.45
CA TYR A 241 4.90 5.03 -16.57
C TYR A 241 3.67 5.03 -15.66
N LEU A 242 3.77 5.72 -14.53
CA LEU A 242 2.71 5.80 -13.54
C LEU A 242 1.85 7.04 -13.79
N ASN A 243 0.56 6.84 -14.09
CA ASN A 243 -0.47 7.89 -14.20
C ASN A 243 -1.79 7.43 -13.60
N ASN A 244 -2.66 8.41 -13.30
CA ASN A 244 -4.06 8.20 -12.92
C ASN A 244 -4.22 7.08 -11.87
N PHE A 245 -3.51 7.23 -10.75
CA PHE A 245 -3.34 6.16 -9.78
C PHE A 245 -3.86 6.55 -8.40
N ASP A 246 -4.47 5.57 -7.73
CA ASP A 246 -4.84 5.66 -6.32
C ASP A 246 -3.91 4.79 -5.47
N VAL A 247 -3.81 5.10 -4.17
CA VAL A 247 -2.82 4.53 -3.26
C VAL A 247 -3.48 4.07 -1.96
N ALA A 248 -3.12 2.86 -1.52
CA ALA A 248 -3.49 2.32 -0.21
C ALA A 248 -2.28 1.76 0.54
N TYR A 249 -2.20 1.97 1.85
CA TYR A 249 -1.16 1.39 2.70
C TYR A 249 -1.60 0.06 3.34
N ASP A 250 -0.79 -0.97 3.23
CA ASP A 250 -0.93 -2.21 4.01
C ASP A 250 0.03 -2.20 5.20
N GLY A 251 -0.49 -1.86 6.37
CA GLY A 251 0.29 -1.88 7.62
C GLY A 251 0.69 -3.27 8.10
N THR A 252 0.08 -4.34 7.59
CA THR A 252 0.47 -5.72 7.96
C THR A 252 1.69 -6.19 7.20
N ARG A 253 1.87 -5.70 5.96
CA ARG A 253 2.98 -6.05 5.07
C ARG A 253 4.00 -4.93 4.88
N ASP A 254 3.79 -3.79 5.53
CA ASP A 254 4.56 -2.55 5.44
C ASP A 254 4.89 -2.16 3.98
N ARG A 255 3.83 -2.05 3.17
CA ARG A 255 3.95 -1.72 1.74
C ARG A 255 2.79 -0.88 1.27
N PHE A 256 3.00 -0.14 0.20
CA PHE A 256 1.95 0.58 -0.50
C PHE A 256 1.49 -0.24 -1.70
N TYR A 257 0.18 -0.29 -1.88
CA TYR A 257 -0.47 -0.75 -3.09
C TYR A 257 -0.91 0.46 -3.91
N ILE A 258 -0.79 0.34 -5.22
CA ILE A 258 -1.35 1.27 -6.18
C ILE A 258 -2.31 0.53 -7.10
N ILE A 259 -3.29 1.25 -7.61
CA ILE A 259 -4.02 0.86 -8.82
C ILE A 259 -3.78 1.93 -9.86
N ARG A 260 -3.40 1.54 -11.08
CA ARG A 260 -3.09 2.48 -12.18
C ARG A 260 -3.59 1.96 -13.51
N GLU A 261 -3.67 2.83 -14.51
CA GLU A 261 -3.86 2.41 -15.90
C GLU A 261 -2.58 1.81 -16.51
N MET A 262 -2.77 0.95 -17.51
CA MET A 262 -1.68 0.32 -18.27
C MET A 262 -1.62 0.82 -19.71
N HIS A 263 -0.39 0.90 -20.26
CA HIS A 263 -0.14 1.30 -21.65
C HIS A 263 0.44 0.16 -22.50
N PRO A 264 0.45 0.27 -23.84
CA PRO A 264 -0.17 1.32 -24.65
C PRO A 264 -1.70 1.29 -24.53
N TYR A 265 -2.31 2.47 -24.64
CA TYR A 265 -3.77 2.54 -24.77
C TYR A 265 -4.24 1.88 -26.08
N PRO A 266 -5.48 1.35 -26.10
CA PRO A 266 -6.05 0.77 -27.31
C PRO A 266 -6.08 1.77 -28.46
N THR A 267 -5.94 1.27 -29.69
CA THR A 267 -6.07 2.09 -30.91
C THR A 267 -7.52 2.34 -31.32
N SER A 268 -8.48 1.64 -30.71
CA SER A 268 -9.91 1.84 -30.94
C SER A 268 -10.40 3.08 -30.19
N ASP A 269 -11.44 3.74 -30.72
CA ASP A 269 -12.03 4.92 -30.11
C ASP A 269 -12.77 4.56 -28.79
N PRO A 270 -12.66 5.35 -27.71
CA PRO A 270 -11.64 6.36 -27.47
C PRO A 270 -10.26 5.72 -27.26
N ASN A 271 -9.24 6.33 -27.86
CA ASN A 271 -7.84 5.88 -27.82
C ASN A 271 -7.01 6.55 -26.70
N TYR A 272 -7.67 7.30 -25.82
CA TYR A 272 -7.10 8.00 -24.67
C TYR A 272 -7.54 7.39 -23.33
N ILE A 273 -8.24 6.24 -23.36
CA ILE A 273 -8.70 5.51 -22.18
C ILE A 273 -8.08 4.11 -22.22
N GLY A 274 -7.47 3.68 -21.12
CA GLY A 274 -6.89 2.34 -20.98
C GLY A 274 -7.95 1.22 -21.00
N ASP A 275 -7.55 0.04 -21.47
CA ASP A 275 -8.38 -1.17 -21.38
C ASP A 275 -8.18 -1.96 -20.08
N SER A 276 -7.08 -1.70 -19.37
CA SER A 276 -6.64 -2.52 -18.24
C SER A 276 -6.10 -1.65 -17.12
N LEU A 277 -6.39 -2.08 -15.88
CA LEU A 277 -5.79 -1.55 -14.67
C LEU A 277 -4.79 -2.55 -14.09
N GLU A 278 -3.71 -2.05 -13.51
CA GLU A 278 -2.71 -2.83 -12.77
C GLU A 278 -2.80 -2.48 -11.29
N VAL A 279 -2.93 -3.51 -10.44
CA VAL A 279 -2.58 -3.38 -9.04
C VAL A 279 -1.11 -3.77 -8.88
N ALA A 280 -0.32 -2.87 -8.31
CA ALA A 280 1.09 -3.10 -8.01
C ALA A 280 1.42 -2.70 -6.57
N SER A 281 2.51 -3.23 -6.01
CA SER A 281 2.95 -2.89 -4.67
C SER A 281 4.44 -2.55 -4.60
N ILE A 282 4.81 -1.80 -3.56
CA ILE A 282 6.21 -1.47 -3.27
C ILE A 282 6.40 -1.33 -1.74
N PRO A 283 7.55 -1.73 -1.17
CA PRO A 283 7.79 -1.55 0.28
C PRO A 283 7.66 -0.10 0.72
N ALA A 284 7.21 0.14 1.95
CA ALA A 284 6.96 1.49 2.45
C ALA A 284 8.22 2.37 2.45
N THR A 285 9.38 1.80 2.79
CA THR A 285 10.67 2.49 2.80
C THR A 285 11.00 3.13 1.44
N ASN A 286 10.58 2.51 0.34
CA ASN A 286 10.81 2.98 -1.01
C ASN A 286 9.95 4.20 -1.38
N ILE A 287 8.74 4.32 -0.84
CA ILE A 287 7.90 5.53 -0.99
C ILE A 287 8.54 6.73 -0.28
N TRP A 288 9.14 6.50 0.89
CA TRP A 288 9.84 7.55 1.62
C TRP A 288 11.10 8.01 0.90
N SER A 289 11.88 7.09 0.34
CA SER A 289 13.16 7.39 -0.33
C SER A 289 13.04 7.75 -1.81
N GLY A 290 11.94 7.42 -2.48
CA GLY A 290 11.74 7.63 -3.92
C GLY A 290 12.40 6.61 -4.85
N GLY A 291 12.84 5.47 -4.32
CA GLY A 291 13.55 4.44 -5.09
C GLY A 291 12.77 3.13 -5.18
N GLY A 292 13.43 2.05 -5.57
CA GLY A 292 12.86 0.71 -5.59
C GLY A 292 12.25 0.29 -6.92
N SER A 293 11.59 -0.86 -6.89
CA SER A 293 10.87 -1.45 -8.02
C SER A 293 9.48 -1.86 -7.56
N TRP A 294 8.48 -1.51 -8.35
CA TRP A 294 7.12 -1.99 -8.20
C TRP A 294 7.06 -3.48 -8.53
N GLN A 295 6.21 -4.20 -7.80
CA GLN A 295 5.83 -5.57 -8.07
C GLN A 295 4.38 -5.58 -8.58
N ARG A 296 4.13 -6.15 -9.76
CA ARG A 296 2.78 -6.39 -10.24
C ARG A 296 2.09 -7.42 -9.34
N GLU A 297 0.91 -7.07 -8.84
CA GLU A 297 0.12 -7.91 -7.94
C GLU A 297 -1.12 -8.50 -8.59
N ALA A 298 -1.76 -7.77 -9.51
CA ALA A 298 -2.82 -8.29 -10.38
C ALA A 298 -3.14 -7.31 -11.52
N VAL A 299 -3.93 -7.79 -12.48
CA VAL A 299 -4.46 -6.97 -13.58
C VAL A 299 -5.97 -7.14 -13.65
N ILE A 300 -6.69 -6.02 -13.81
CA ILE A 300 -8.10 -5.97 -14.16
C ILE A 300 -8.16 -5.72 -15.67
N SER A 301 -8.49 -6.75 -16.44
CA SER A 301 -8.47 -6.70 -17.90
C SER A 301 -9.87 -6.91 -18.49
N PRO A 302 -10.07 -6.64 -19.80
CA PRO A 302 -11.32 -6.94 -20.48
C PRO A 302 -11.73 -8.41 -20.42
N THR A 303 -10.76 -9.33 -20.33
CA THR A 303 -11.04 -10.77 -20.17
C THR A 303 -11.62 -11.09 -18.80
N LEU A 304 -11.23 -10.34 -17.76
CA LEU A 304 -11.73 -10.52 -16.41
C LEU A 304 -13.12 -9.90 -16.23
N THR A 305 -13.34 -8.71 -16.78
CA THR A 305 -14.53 -7.91 -16.49
C THR A 305 -15.60 -7.99 -17.57
N GLY A 306 -15.21 -8.26 -18.82
CA GLY A 306 -16.08 -8.16 -19.99
C GLY A 306 -16.20 -6.73 -20.54
N PHE A 307 -15.62 -5.72 -19.89
CA PHE A 307 -15.67 -4.34 -20.34
C PHE A 307 -14.56 -4.02 -21.34
N ALA A 308 -14.86 -3.18 -22.32
CA ALA A 308 -13.90 -2.79 -23.35
C ALA A 308 -12.84 -1.80 -22.82
N ARG A 309 -13.19 -1.02 -21.80
CA ARG A 309 -12.31 -0.12 -21.06
C ARG A 309 -12.47 -0.36 -19.56
N ASN A 310 -11.36 -0.33 -18.84
CA ASN A 310 -11.30 -0.42 -17.38
C ASN A 310 -10.30 0.66 -16.96
N HIS A 311 -10.77 1.76 -16.37
CA HIS A 311 -9.98 2.97 -16.18
C HIS A 311 -10.35 3.71 -14.88
N ASN A 312 -9.62 4.79 -14.56
CA ASN A 312 -9.82 5.57 -13.32
C ASN A 312 -10.01 4.69 -12.08
N GLY A 313 -9.01 3.85 -11.78
CA GLY A 313 -9.06 2.92 -10.66
C GLY A 313 -8.90 3.61 -9.30
N GLY A 314 -9.63 3.13 -8.31
CA GLY A 314 -9.49 3.42 -6.88
C GLY A 314 -9.38 2.13 -6.07
N ILE A 315 -8.72 2.21 -4.91
CA ILE A 315 -8.68 1.10 -3.94
C ILE A 315 -9.64 1.45 -2.80
N ALA A 316 -10.47 0.48 -2.38
CA ALA A 316 -11.28 0.65 -1.19
C ALA A 316 -10.38 0.71 0.06
N ARG A 317 -10.50 1.78 0.84
CA ARG A 317 -9.60 2.09 1.96
C ARG A 317 -10.37 2.26 3.26
N ASN A 318 -9.70 2.09 4.40
CA ASN A 318 -10.19 2.65 5.64
C ASN A 318 -10.04 4.18 5.62
N ALA A 319 -10.63 4.87 6.59
CA ALA A 319 -10.64 6.33 6.60
C ALA A 319 -9.25 6.98 6.64
N PHE A 320 -8.18 6.27 7.03
CA PHE A 320 -6.81 6.79 7.09
C PHE A 320 -5.98 6.48 5.84
N GLY A 321 -6.57 5.87 4.79
CA GLY A 321 -5.88 5.52 3.54
C GLY A 321 -5.17 4.17 3.59
N GLY A 322 -5.43 3.34 4.61
CA GLY A 322 -4.94 1.96 4.66
C GLY A 322 -5.92 0.96 4.06
N LEU A 323 -5.47 -0.26 3.76
CA LEU A 323 -6.38 -1.35 3.40
C LEU A 323 -7.33 -1.68 4.59
N PRO A 324 -8.63 -1.90 4.35
CA PRO A 324 -9.57 -2.33 5.40
C PRO A 324 -9.31 -3.75 5.91
N SER A 325 -8.63 -4.58 5.11
CA SER A 325 -8.41 -6.00 5.34
C SER A 325 -7.00 -6.39 4.93
N SER A 326 -6.38 -7.29 5.68
CA SER A 326 -5.06 -7.86 5.35
C SER A 326 -5.15 -9.05 4.40
N THR A 327 -6.35 -9.54 4.09
CA THR A 327 -6.57 -10.76 3.29
C THR A 327 -7.38 -10.51 2.02
N SER A 328 -7.79 -9.27 1.77
CA SER A 328 -8.55 -8.90 0.59
C SER A 328 -8.21 -7.51 0.12
N LEU A 329 -8.32 -7.30 -1.19
CA LEU A 329 -8.22 -6.00 -1.82
C LEU A 329 -9.45 -5.83 -2.71
N GLU A 330 -10.14 -4.70 -2.55
CA GLU A 330 -11.26 -4.31 -3.41
C GLU A 330 -10.81 -3.14 -4.27
N ALA A 331 -10.94 -3.33 -5.58
CA ALA A 331 -10.75 -2.28 -6.56
C ALA A 331 -12.11 -1.77 -7.01
N VAL A 332 -12.23 -0.45 -7.11
CA VAL A 332 -13.40 0.24 -7.65
C VAL A 332 -12.93 1.03 -8.87
N PHE A 333 -13.58 0.88 -10.01
CA PHE A 333 -13.08 1.42 -11.27
C PHE A 333 -14.23 1.78 -12.20
N THR A 334 -13.93 2.60 -13.21
CA THR A 334 -14.88 3.04 -14.22
C THR A 334 -14.76 2.17 -15.46
N ASP A 335 -15.90 1.79 -16.03
CA ASP A 335 -15.93 1.18 -17.35
C ASP A 335 -16.27 2.21 -18.43
N ALA A 336 -15.94 1.89 -19.68
CA ALA A 336 -16.40 2.65 -20.82
C ALA A 336 -16.57 1.78 -22.07
N CYS A 337 -17.49 2.19 -22.93
CA CYS A 337 -17.67 1.58 -24.25
C CYS A 337 -16.50 1.88 -25.20
N ALA A 338 -16.32 0.99 -26.17
CA ALA A 338 -15.41 1.18 -27.30
C ALA A 338 -16.20 1.33 -28.60
N ASN A 339 -15.69 2.20 -29.49
CA ASN A 339 -16.27 2.56 -30.78
C ASN A 339 -17.73 3.04 -30.66
N CYS A 340 -18.00 3.80 -29.61
CA CYS A 340 -19.28 4.42 -29.32
C CYS A 340 -19.18 5.94 -29.51
N GLY A 341 -20.27 6.59 -29.92
CA GLY A 341 -20.21 8.01 -30.32
C GLY A 341 -19.73 8.98 -29.24
N ASN A 342 -20.02 8.70 -27.97
CA ASN A 342 -19.48 9.45 -26.83
C ASN A 342 -19.35 8.50 -25.64
N SER A 343 -18.12 8.12 -25.31
CA SER A 343 -17.79 7.18 -24.23
C SER A 343 -18.10 7.73 -22.85
N LEU A 344 -18.09 9.05 -22.66
CA LEU A 344 -18.32 9.68 -21.37
C LEU A 344 -19.70 9.30 -20.80
N TRP A 345 -20.72 9.19 -21.64
CA TRP A 345 -22.07 8.79 -21.21
C TRP A 345 -22.23 7.29 -20.93
N SER A 346 -21.15 6.52 -21.01
CA SER A 346 -21.13 5.11 -20.63
C SER A 346 -20.35 4.84 -19.34
N TYR A 347 -19.90 5.89 -18.65
CA TYR A 347 -19.09 5.74 -17.45
C TYR A 347 -19.97 5.33 -16.27
N ASP A 348 -19.89 4.03 -15.96
CA ASP A 348 -20.46 3.45 -14.75
C ASP A 348 -19.34 3.00 -13.82
N LEU A 349 -19.68 2.89 -12.53
CA LEU A 349 -18.74 2.47 -11.51
C LEU A 349 -18.94 1.00 -11.17
N TRP A 350 -17.84 0.25 -11.15
CA TRP A 350 -17.80 -1.17 -10.86
C TRP A 350 -16.80 -1.49 -9.76
N SER A 351 -17.03 -2.58 -9.04
CA SER A 351 -16.10 -3.09 -8.02
C SER A 351 -15.79 -4.55 -8.28
N ILE A 352 -14.56 -4.96 -7.95
CA ILE A 352 -14.16 -6.36 -7.90
C ILE A 352 -13.28 -6.60 -6.68
N THR A 353 -13.52 -7.71 -5.99
CA THR A 353 -12.74 -8.11 -4.81
C THR A 353 -11.83 -9.28 -5.13
N GLY A 354 -10.57 -9.16 -4.71
CA GLY A 354 -9.57 -10.21 -4.79
C GLY A 354 -9.14 -10.68 -3.41
N THR A 355 -8.73 -11.94 -3.32
CA THR A 355 -8.02 -12.44 -2.14
C THR A 355 -6.59 -11.92 -2.19
N LEU A 356 -6.17 -11.26 -1.12
CA LEU A 356 -4.79 -10.80 -0.94
C LEU A 356 -4.01 -11.84 -0.12
N THR A 357 -2.96 -12.35 -0.73
CA THR A 357 -2.02 -13.33 -0.16
C THR A 357 -0.66 -12.69 0.03
N ASP A 358 0.28 -13.41 0.66
CA ASP A 358 1.63 -12.88 0.89
C ASP A 358 2.55 -12.93 -0.36
N GLY A 359 2.00 -13.31 -1.53
CA GLY A 359 2.56 -13.05 -2.86
C GLY A 359 4.06 -13.27 -3.04
N ALA A 360 4.63 -14.37 -2.54
CA ALA A 360 6.07 -14.46 -2.29
C ALA A 360 6.97 -14.29 -3.52
N SER A 361 7.87 -13.30 -3.49
CA SER A 361 9.33 -13.53 -3.46
C SER A 361 10.18 -12.31 -3.02
N GLY A 362 10.85 -12.45 -1.87
CA GLY A 362 12.27 -12.11 -1.65
C GLY A 362 12.77 -10.66 -1.74
N GLY A 363 12.94 -10.00 -0.58
CA GLY A 363 13.94 -8.94 -0.41
C GLY A 363 13.65 -7.87 0.65
N GLY A 364 13.75 -8.21 1.94
CA GLY A 364 13.93 -7.21 3.01
C GLY A 364 12.76 -6.93 3.97
N GLY A 365 11.96 -7.92 4.32
CA GLY A 365 10.97 -7.82 5.41
C GLY A 365 10.27 -9.16 5.60
N SER A 366 10.78 -10.03 6.47
CA SER A 366 10.35 -11.42 6.56
C SER A 366 8.93 -11.56 7.09
N SER A 367 7.98 -12.03 6.26
CA SER A 367 6.90 -12.85 6.80
C SER A 367 7.55 -14.11 7.41
N ILE A 368 7.12 -14.47 8.61
CA ILE A 368 7.67 -15.63 9.32
C ILE A 368 7.00 -16.87 8.74
N GLU A 369 7.79 -17.73 8.11
CA GLU A 369 7.35 -19.01 7.58
C GLU A 369 7.16 -20.00 8.73
N SER A 370 5.90 -20.34 8.99
CA SER A 370 5.53 -21.32 10.02
C SER A 370 6.23 -22.66 9.82
N GLY A 371 6.78 -23.20 10.90
CA GLY A 371 7.49 -24.47 10.95
C GLY A 371 8.95 -24.41 10.47
N LYS A 372 9.47 -23.23 10.11
CA LYS A 372 10.87 -23.07 9.72
C LYS A 372 11.77 -22.75 10.91
N THR A 373 13.06 -23.02 10.73
CA THR A 373 14.10 -22.79 11.73
C THR A 373 14.71 -21.40 11.55
N TYR A 374 14.90 -20.68 12.64
CA TYR A 374 15.40 -19.30 12.68
C TYR A 374 16.53 -19.15 13.69
N ALA A 375 17.38 -18.15 13.46
CA ALA A 375 18.22 -17.52 14.46
C ALA A 375 17.65 -16.13 14.77
N LEU A 376 17.56 -15.77 16.05
CA LEU A 376 16.98 -14.49 16.50
C LEU A 376 18.11 -13.59 16.99
N TYR A 377 18.52 -12.62 16.17
CA TYR A 377 19.60 -11.67 16.48
C TYR A 377 19.04 -10.45 17.19
N ASN A 378 19.60 -10.08 18.32
CA ASN A 378 19.25 -8.83 18.99
C ASN A 378 19.83 -7.63 18.24
N ARG A 379 19.03 -6.57 18.04
CA ARG A 379 19.46 -5.36 17.30
C ARG A 379 20.56 -4.58 18.01
N LYS A 380 20.55 -4.54 19.35
CA LYS A 380 21.51 -3.77 20.14
C LYS A 380 22.89 -4.42 20.17
N THR A 381 22.94 -5.75 20.37
CA THR A 381 24.20 -6.47 20.61
C THR A 381 24.68 -7.30 19.42
N SER A 382 23.81 -7.61 18.46
CA SER A 382 24.04 -8.62 17.40
C SER A 382 24.23 -10.06 17.92
N ASN A 383 24.03 -10.31 19.22
CA ASN A 383 24.00 -11.67 19.78
C ASN A 383 22.69 -12.36 19.43
N VAL A 384 22.69 -13.69 19.43
CA VAL A 384 21.50 -14.52 19.18
C VAL A 384 20.88 -15.03 20.48
N LEU A 385 19.57 -15.28 20.46
CA LEU A 385 18.89 -16.00 21.54
C LEU A 385 19.41 -17.45 21.63
N ASP A 386 19.88 -17.83 22.82
CA ASP A 386 20.53 -19.11 23.10
C ASP A 386 19.95 -19.76 24.38
N CYS A 387 19.56 -21.03 24.31
CA CYS A 387 19.24 -21.82 25.50
C CYS A 387 19.84 -23.22 25.39
N TYR A 388 20.96 -23.43 26.10
CA TYR A 388 21.76 -24.65 26.05
C TYR A 388 21.41 -25.71 27.11
N THR A 389 20.40 -25.47 27.93
CA THR A 389 20.00 -26.41 29.00
C THR A 389 18.65 -27.07 28.69
N SER A 390 18.41 -28.24 29.25
CA SER A 390 17.23 -29.07 28.97
C SER A 390 16.27 -29.23 30.16
N THR A 391 16.44 -28.43 31.22
CA THR A 391 15.56 -28.46 32.41
C THR A 391 14.47 -27.40 32.28
N ASN A 392 13.26 -27.72 32.73
CA ASN A 392 12.15 -26.77 32.77
C ASN A 392 12.46 -25.61 33.73
N GLY A 393 12.20 -24.38 33.28
CA GLY A 393 12.49 -23.17 34.04
C GLY A 393 13.92 -22.66 33.90
N SER A 394 14.74 -23.32 33.08
CA SER A 394 16.08 -22.81 32.79
C SER A 394 16.01 -21.54 31.94
N GLN A 395 16.62 -20.47 32.46
CA GLN A 395 16.71 -19.18 31.77
C GLN A 395 17.46 -19.29 30.44
N CYS A 396 17.04 -18.47 29.49
CA CYS A 396 17.68 -18.26 28.22
C CYS A 396 18.62 -17.05 28.27
N TYR A 397 19.56 -17.00 27.34
CA TYR A 397 20.63 -16.01 27.31
C TYR A 397 20.79 -15.46 25.89
N THR A 398 21.61 -14.43 25.74
CA THR A 398 22.15 -14.07 24.44
C THR A 398 23.56 -14.61 24.30
N TRP A 399 23.92 -15.07 23.10
CA TRP A 399 25.28 -15.54 22.81
C TRP A 399 25.74 -15.12 21.41
N ASP A 400 27.04 -15.05 21.17
CA ASP A 400 27.58 -14.92 19.81
C ASP A 400 27.02 -16.02 18.89
N TRP A 401 26.74 -15.69 17.63
CA TRP A 401 26.31 -16.72 16.67
C TRP A 401 27.45 -17.70 16.40
N THR A 402 27.26 -18.94 16.85
CA THR A 402 28.21 -20.05 16.62
C THR A 402 27.58 -21.18 15.79
N ASN A 403 26.34 -20.98 15.31
CA ASN A 403 25.60 -21.93 14.47
C ASN A 403 25.38 -23.32 15.12
N VAL A 404 25.39 -23.36 16.45
CA VAL A 404 25.07 -24.55 17.25
C VAL A 404 23.56 -24.72 17.40
N VAL A 405 23.11 -25.94 17.72
CA VAL A 405 21.69 -26.29 17.71
C VAL A 405 20.86 -25.58 18.79
N ASN A 406 21.48 -25.19 19.92
CA ASN A 406 20.85 -24.43 21.01
C ASN A 406 20.55 -22.97 20.65
N GLN A 407 21.06 -22.47 19.51
CA GLN A 407 20.79 -21.13 18.97
C GLN A 407 19.75 -21.14 17.85
N LYS A 408 19.14 -22.30 17.57
CA LYS A 408 18.19 -22.51 16.48
C LYS A 408 16.79 -22.68 17.05
N TRP A 409 15.83 -22.01 16.43
CA TRP A 409 14.47 -21.89 16.94
C TRP A 409 13.47 -22.20 15.85
N ILE A 410 12.61 -23.18 16.07
CA ILE A 410 11.50 -23.50 15.17
C ILE A 410 10.33 -22.61 15.55
N ILE A 411 9.95 -21.71 14.66
CA ILE A 411 8.83 -20.80 14.87
C ILE A 411 7.61 -21.36 14.15
N THR A 412 6.53 -21.65 14.88
CA THR A 412 5.31 -22.25 14.31
C THR A 412 4.10 -21.43 14.71
N ASP A 413 3.31 -21.03 13.71
CA ASP A 413 2.01 -20.37 13.91
C ASP A 413 1.05 -21.31 14.67
N VAL A 414 0.40 -20.78 15.70
CA VAL A 414 -0.62 -21.48 16.50
C VAL A 414 -2.01 -20.86 16.36
N GLY A 415 -2.19 -19.93 15.41
CA GLY A 415 -3.44 -19.25 15.09
C GLY A 415 -3.63 -17.92 15.83
N GLY A 416 -4.43 -17.03 15.24
CA GLY A 416 -4.78 -15.74 15.86
C GLY A 416 -3.62 -14.75 15.99
N GLY A 417 -2.58 -14.88 15.16
CA GLY A 417 -1.39 -14.01 15.16
C GLY A 417 -0.33 -14.37 16.20
N TYR A 418 -0.41 -15.56 16.81
CA TYR A 418 0.54 -16.03 17.81
C TYR A 418 1.36 -17.21 17.31
N TYR A 419 2.57 -17.33 17.84
CA TYR A 419 3.54 -18.36 17.49
C TYR A 419 4.03 -19.10 18.74
N LYS A 420 4.29 -20.40 18.61
CA LYS A 420 5.19 -21.10 19.52
C LYS A 420 6.61 -21.03 18.97
N ILE A 421 7.58 -20.84 19.86
CA ILE A 421 9.00 -20.71 19.53
C ILE A 421 9.73 -21.84 20.24
N ILE A 422 10.08 -22.90 19.51
CA ILE A 422 10.64 -24.14 20.06
C ILE A 422 12.15 -24.16 19.83
N ASN A 423 12.93 -24.36 20.89
CA ASN A 423 14.38 -24.49 20.77
C ASN A 423 14.74 -25.84 20.14
N SER A 424 15.58 -25.83 19.09
CA SER A 424 15.93 -27.03 18.33
C SER A 424 16.86 -27.99 19.08
N TYR A 425 17.47 -27.59 20.21
CA TYR A 425 18.34 -28.45 21.01
C TYR A 425 17.54 -29.31 22.00
N ASN A 426 16.66 -28.69 22.77
CA ASN A 426 15.95 -29.34 23.87
C ASN A 426 14.46 -29.64 23.59
N ASN A 427 13.93 -29.20 22.44
CA ASN A 427 12.51 -29.32 22.03
C ASN A 427 11.51 -28.66 23.00
N LYS A 428 11.95 -27.67 23.77
CA LYS A 428 11.13 -26.90 24.71
C LYS A 428 10.74 -25.55 24.13
N ALA A 429 9.62 -25.01 24.60
CA ALA A 429 9.10 -23.72 24.17
C ALA A 429 9.73 -22.56 24.96
N LEU A 430 9.94 -21.44 24.27
CA LEU A 430 10.23 -20.16 24.90
C LEU A 430 9.01 -19.73 25.73
N ASP A 431 9.24 -19.43 27.00
CA ASP A 431 8.20 -19.30 28.01
C ASP A 431 8.47 -18.08 28.89
N ASN A 432 7.40 -17.37 29.24
CA ASN A 432 7.41 -16.33 30.26
C ASN A 432 6.05 -16.30 30.97
N TYR A 433 6.06 -16.64 32.26
CA TYR A 433 4.84 -16.72 33.07
C TYR A 433 4.57 -15.46 33.91
N ASP A 434 5.61 -14.83 34.45
CA ASP A 434 5.50 -13.76 35.45
C ASP A 434 5.34 -12.37 34.79
N GLN A 435 4.31 -11.65 35.24
CA GLN A 435 3.91 -10.31 34.76
C GLN A 435 4.76 -9.16 35.36
N ALA A 436 5.74 -9.44 36.21
CA ALA A 436 6.71 -8.43 36.65
C ALA A 436 7.69 -8.04 35.52
N ASN A 437 8.14 -6.79 35.51
CA ASN A 437 9.30 -6.41 34.69
C ASN A 437 10.56 -7.09 35.23
N ALA A 438 11.51 -7.35 34.35
CA ALA A 438 12.71 -8.14 34.63
C ALA A 438 12.41 -9.58 35.08
N SER A 439 11.25 -10.13 34.69
CA SER A 439 11.00 -11.57 34.86
C SER A 439 11.83 -12.36 33.86
N SER A 440 12.29 -13.55 34.28
CA SER A 440 13.11 -14.41 33.42
C SER A 440 12.30 -14.89 32.21
N VAL A 441 12.97 -14.93 31.05
CA VAL A 441 12.52 -15.71 29.90
C VAL A 441 13.28 -17.03 29.91
N TYR A 442 12.56 -18.14 29.86
CA TYR A 442 13.12 -19.48 30.05
C TYR A 442 12.53 -20.46 29.05
N VAL A 443 12.97 -21.72 29.12
CA VAL A 443 12.37 -22.84 28.37
C VAL A 443 11.54 -23.74 29.26
N TRP A 444 10.42 -24.22 28.73
CA TRP A 444 9.55 -25.20 29.39
C TRP A 444 8.99 -26.20 28.38
N ASP A 445 8.58 -27.39 28.83
CA ASP A 445 7.87 -28.34 27.98
C ASP A 445 6.66 -27.67 27.32
N TYR A 446 6.52 -27.86 26.00
CA TYR A 446 5.40 -27.26 25.30
C TYR A 446 4.09 -27.93 25.72
N VAL A 447 3.25 -27.19 26.44
CA VAL A 447 1.92 -27.61 26.93
C VAL A 447 0.80 -26.75 26.34
N SER A 448 1.11 -25.95 25.31
CA SER A 448 0.18 -25.03 24.65
C SER A 448 -0.38 -23.95 25.59
N GLY A 449 0.35 -23.63 26.66
CA GLY A 449 0.02 -22.52 27.56
C GLY A 449 0.12 -21.16 26.86
N ILE A 450 -0.66 -20.17 27.31
CA ILE A 450 -0.61 -18.81 26.75
C ILE A 450 0.72 -18.09 27.08
N ASP A 451 1.40 -18.51 28.13
CA ASP A 451 2.78 -18.19 28.51
C ASP A 451 3.83 -18.66 27.50
N GLN A 452 3.46 -19.58 26.60
CA GLN A 452 4.33 -20.15 25.56
C GLN A 452 3.98 -19.64 24.16
N GLN A 453 3.10 -18.65 24.08
CA GLN A 453 2.63 -18.07 22.83
C GLN A 453 3.11 -16.64 22.73
N TRP A 454 3.72 -16.31 21.60
CA TRP A 454 4.34 -15.01 21.36
C TRP A 454 3.75 -14.40 20.10
N GLN A 455 3.34 -13.15 20.19
CA GLN A 455 3.07 -12.34 19.02
C GLN A 455 4.42 -11.85 18.47
N ILE A 456 4.69 -12.09 17.20
CA ILE A 456 5.91 -11.58 16.56
C ILE A 456 5.49 -10.47 15.62
N VAL A 457 5.77 -9.23 16.04
CA VAL A 457 5.26 -8.02 15.38
C VAL A 457 6.42 -7.30 14.73
N PRO A 458 6.34 -6.98 13.42
CA PRO A 458 7.38 -6.18 12.78
C PRO A 458 7.51 -4.81 13.45
N THR A 459 8.75 -4.34 13.55
CA THR A 459 9.09 -2.94 13.85
C THR A 459 9.61 -2.27 12.57
N SER A 460 10.08 -1.03 12.65
CA SER A 460 10.83 -0.44 11.53
C SER A 460 12.10 -1.23 11.22
N ASP A 461 12.62 -1.09 10.00
CA ASP A 461 13.95 -1.56 9.57
C ASP A 461 14.16 -3.09 9.57
N SER A 462 13.10 -3.87 9.29
CA SER A 462 13.17 -5.35 9.17
C SER A 462 13.47 -6.11 10.48
N TYR A 463 13.23 -5.49 11.64
CA TYR A 463 13.27 -6.13 12.97
C TYR A 463 11.87 -6.48 13.49
N PHE A 464 11.81 -7.23 14.58
CA PHE A 464 10.59 -7.69 15.22
C PHE A 464 10.66 -7.45 16.72
N LYS A 465 9.50 -7.17 17.32
CA LYS A 465 9.28 -7.33 18.76
C LYS A 465 8.54 -8.64 19.00
N LEU A 466 8.96 -9.38 20.01
CA LEU A 466 8.31 -10.63 20.41
C LEU A 466 7.56 -10.37 21.72
N ILE A 467 6.23 -10.33 21.67
CA ILE A 467 5.38 -10.02 22.82
C ILE A 467 4.71 -11.29 23.35
N ASN A 468 4.93 -11.63 24.62
CA ASN A 468 4.31 -12.79 25.24
C ASN A 468 2.80 -12.58 25.40
N ARG A 469 1.99 -13.57 25.01
CA ARG A 469 0.52 -13.49 25.05
C ARG A 469 -0.05 -13.40 26.46
N LYS A 470 0.58 -14.05 27.44
CA LYS A 470 0.11 -14.04 28.84
C LYS A 470 0.48 -12.74 29.54
N THR A 471 1.72 -12.28 29.38
CA THR A 471 2.25 -11.17 30.17
C THR A 471 2.16 -9.82 29.47
N GLY A 472 2.01 -9.81 28.14
CA GLY A 472 2.03 -8.58 27.33
C GLY A 472 3.43 -7.96 27.21
N LYS A 473 4.47 -8.66 27.66
CA LYS A 473 5.85 -8.16 27.73
C LYS A 473 6.68 -8.60 26.55
N ALA A 474 7.63 -7.75 26.17
CA ALA A 474 8.59 -8.00 25.11
C ALA A 474 9.77 -8.85 25.59
N LEU A 475 10.29 -9.70 24.71
CA LEU A 475 11.60 -10.33 24.87
C LEU A 475 12.69 -9.26 24.84
N ASP A 476 13.51 -9.25 25.89
CA ASP A 476 14.44 -8.17 26.18
C ASP A 476 15.85 -8.73 26.45
N ALA A 477 16.84 -8.25 25.70
CA ALA A 477 18.27 -8.51 25.94
C ALA A 477 18.88 -7.34 26.73
N TYR A 478 18.39 -7.16 27.95
CA TYR A 478 18.60 -5.96 28.78
C TYR A 478 20.06 -5.53 28.93
N ASN A 479 20.97 -6.50 29.07
CA ASN A 479 22.39 -6.27 29.24
C ASN A 479 23.16 -6.45 27.92
N ASP A 480 24.35 -5.83 27.85
CA ASP A 480 25.10 -5.68 26.61
C ASP A 480 26.30 -6.64 26.49
N VAL A 481 26.39 -7.67 27.34
CA VAL A 481 27.50 -8.63 27.37
C VAL A 481 27.08 -9.98 26.79
N ASN A 482 27.97 -10.56 25.99
CA ASN A 482 27.83 -11.93 25.52
C ASN A 482 27.68 -12.91 26.71
N GLY A 483 26.61 -13.70 26.71
CA GLY A 483 26.25 -14.60 27.81
C GLY A 483 25.24 -14.05 28.80
N ASP A 484 24.74 -12.82 28.60
CA ASP A 484 23.76 -12.25 29.52
C ASP A 484 22.38 -12.90 29.40
N PRO A 485 21.63 -13.00 30.51
CA PRO A 485 20.28 -13.54 30.51
C PRO A 485 19.30 -12.67 29.73
N THR A 486 18.28 -13.29 29.14
CA THR A 486 17.12 -12.57 28.58
C THR A 486 15.99 -12.45 29.60
N TYR A 487 15.27 -11.34 29.49
CA TYR A 487 14.18 -10.97 30.39
C TYR A 487 12.92 -10.61 29.61
N ALA A 488 11.82 -10.45 30.32
CA ALA A 488 10.60 -9.86 29.81
C ALA A 488 10.37 -8.48 30.43
N TRP A 489 10.08 -7.50 29.60
CA TRP A 489 9.85 -6.10 29.98
C TRP A 489 8.69 -5.49 29.22
N ASP A 490 8.14 -4.39 29.75
CA ASP A 490 7.23 -3.57 28.98
C ASP A 490 7.93 -3.06 27.72
N TYR A 491 7.23 -3.11 26.59
CA TYR A 491 7.79 -2.66 25.32
C TYR A 491 7.91 -1.14 25.32
N VAL A 492 9.15 -0.64 25.28
CA VAL A 492 9.50 0.79 25.26
C VAL A 492 10.22 1.20 23.98
N ASN A 493 10.18 0.34 22.96
CA ASN A 493 10.86 0.54 21.67
C ASN A 493 12.39 0.64 21.81
N GLY A 494 12.97 -0.03 22.80
CA GLY A 494 14.42 -0.15 22.97
C GLY A 494 15.04 -1.08 21.92
N LEU A 495 16.30 -0.83 21.54
CA LEU A 495 17.01 -1.69 20.57
C LEU A 495 17.28 -3.10 21.13
N ASP A 496 17.39 -3.22 22.44
CA ASP A 496 17.44 -4.46 23.22
C ASP A 496 16.16 -5.29 23.14
N GLN A 497 15.04 -4.70 22.70
CA GLN A 497 13.74 -5.36 22.54
C GLN A 497 13.42 -5.68 21.07
N GLN A 498 14.35 -5.41 20.15
CA GLN A 498 14.18 -5.60 18.72
C GLN A 498 15.06 -6.73 18.23
N TRP A 499 14.47 -7.64 17.48
CA TRP A 499 15.09 -8.90 17.08
C TRP A 499 14.96 -9.11 15.59
N GLN A 500 16.06 -9.41 14.91
CA GLN A 500 16.06 -9.84 13.52
C GLN A 500 15.89 -11.36 13.46
N LEU A 501 14.88 -11.82 12.72
CA LEU A 501 14.62 -13.25 12.53
C LEU A 501 15.25 -13.71 11.22
N VAL A 502 16.39 -14.40 11.31
CA VAL A 502 17.10 -14.93 10.15
C VAL A 502 16.69 -16.38 9.94
N LYS A 503 15.95 -16.66 8.86
CA LYS A 503 15.59 -18.02 8.46
C LYS A 503 16.86 -18.81 8.11
N LEU A 504 16.96 -20.02 8.65
CA LEU A 504 18.04 -20.96 8.39
C LEU A 504 17.57 -22.01 7.37
N ASN A 505 18.44 -22.35 6.41
CA ASN A 505 18.18 -23.32 5.35
C ASN A 505 18.26 -24.76 5.84
#